data_AF-A0A1A8KIA0-F1
#
_entry.id   AF-A0A1A8KIA0-F1
#
_cell.length_a   1.000
_cell.length_b   1.000
_cell.length_c   1.000
_cell.angle_alpha   90.00
_cell.angle_beta   90.00
_cell.angle_gamma   90.00
#
_symmetry.space_group_name_H-M   'P 1'
#
loop_
_entity.id
_entity.type
_entity.pdbx_description
1 polymer ?
#
loop_
_entity_poly.entity_id
_entity_poly.type
_entity_poly.pdbx_seq_one_letter_code
_entity_poly.pdbx_strand_id
1 'polypeptide(L)' 'LNKDPGFLNVLMNCQWQSLWCQVEDGVLNMFGEEEVKQEEQKKRSPEYTVQLRGCKVRGGTDTDRSYRISLSMLGDQ' A
#
# COMPACT_ATOMS: atom_id res chain seq x y z
N LEU A 1 -10.77 -11.36 -14.23
CA LEU A 1 -9.97 -10.25 -13.66
C LEU A 1 -8.98 -10.87 -12.69
N ASN A 2 -7.69 -10.59 -12.84
CA ASN A 2 -6.60 -11.20 -12.07
C ASN A 2 -6.93 -11.22 -10.57
N LYS A 3 -6.94 -12.42 -9.98
CA LYS A 3 -7.19 -12.65 -8.55
C LYS A 3 -5.90 -12.62 -7.73
N ASP A 4 -4.78 -12.27 -8.36
CA ASP A 4 -3.51 -12.25 -7.66
C ASP A 4 -3.43 -11.03 -6.75
N PRO A 5 -3.07 -11.23 -5.47
CA PRO A 5 -2.88 -10.13 -4.53
C PRO A 5 -1.80 -9.16 -5.06
N GLY A 6 -2.15 -7.88 -5.15
CA GLY A 6 -1.22 -6.84 -5.56
C GLY A 6 -0.26 -6.48 -4.43
N PHE A 7 1.02 -6.82 -4.59
CA PHE A 7 2.07 -6.41 -3.67
C PHE A 7 2.71 -5.09 -4.10
N LEU A 8 3.02 -4.24 -3.14
CA LEU A 8 3.82 -3.04 -3.35
C LEU A 8 5.00 -3.04 -2.37
N ASN A 9 6.15 -2.55 -2.85
CA ASN A 9 7.23 -2.16 -1.96
C ASN A 9 6.88 -0.81 -1.34
N VAL A 10 6.72 -0.79 -0.02
CA VAL A 10 6.35 0.40 0.74
C VAL A 10 7.54 0.82 1.59
N LEU A 11 7.87 2.11 1.55
CA LEU A 11 8.90 2.70 2.40
C LEU A 11 8.23 3.19 3.69
N MET A 12 8.44 2.47 4.79
CA MET A 12 7.99 2.85 6.14
C MET A 12 9.19 2.81 7.08
N ASN A 13 9.26 3.71 8.06
CA ASN A 13 10.35 3.73 9.05
C ASN A 13 11.78 3.71 8.43
N CYS A 14 11.94 4.34 7.25
CA CYS A 14 13.17 4.33 6.45
C CYS A 14 13.61 2.95 5.94
N GLN A 15 12.71 1.98 5.86
CA GLN A 15 12.94 0.63 5.34
C GLN A 15 11.91 0.27 4.26
N TRP A 16 12.38 -0.35 3.18
CA TRP A 16 11.52 -0.88 2.14
C TRP A 16 11.04 -2.28 2.53
N GLN A 17 9.73 -2.50 2.48
CA GLN A 17 9.11 -3.79 2.75
C GLN A 17 8.03 -4.11 1.72
N SER A 18 7.92 -5.38 1.33
CA SER A 18 6.88 -5.87 0.43
C SER A 18 5.60 -6.13 1.23
N LEU A 19 4.52 -5.43 0.90
CA LEU A 19 3.23 -5.56 1.57
C LEU A 19 2.15 -5.84 0.55
N TRP A 20 1.21 -6.72 0.91
CA TRP A 20 -0.02 -6.87 0.15
C TRP A 20 -0.89 -5.65 0.40
N CYS A 21 -1.25 -4.96 -0.69
CA CYS A 21 -1.96 -3.69 -0.64
C CYS A 21 -3.37 -3.86 -1.21
N GLN A 22 -4.37 -3.49 -0.42
CA GLN A 22 -5.77 -3.50 -0.82
C GLN A 22 -6.38 -2.13 -0.57
N VAL A 23 -7.11 -1.60 -1.54
CA VAL A 23 -7.90 -0.37 -1.37
C VAL A 23 -9.36 -0.74 -1.18
N GLU A 24 -9.94 -0.32 -0.05
CA GLU A 24 -11.35 -0.53 0.29
C GLU A 24 -11.91 0.77 0.89
N ASP A 25 -13.05 1.25 0.38
CA ASP A 25 -13.74 2.48 0.84
C ASP A 25 -12.86 3.74 0.98
N GLY A 26 -11.82 3.86 0.15
CA GLY A 26 -10.90 4.98 0.17
C GLY A 26 -9.84 4.91 1.29
N VAL A 27 -9.64 3.72 1.84
CA VAL A 27 -8.57 3.35 2.77
C VAL A 27 -7.63 2.39 2.06
N LEU A 28 -6.32 2.65 2.15
CA LEU A 28 -5.29 1.70 1.76
C LEU A 28 -4.95 0.83 2.98
N ASN A 29 -5.27 -0.45 2.88
CA ASN A 29 -4.93 -1.49 3.84
C ASN A 29 -3.67 -2.21 3.36
N MET A 30 -2.69 -2.38 4.27
CA MET A 30 -1.43 -3.04 3.99
C MET A 30 -1.21 -4.20 4.95
N PHE A 31 -0.92 -5.38 4.40
CA PHE A 31 -0.76 -6.63 5.13
C PHE A 31 0.63 -7.22 4.86
N GLY A 32 1.20 -7.92 5.84
CA GLY A 32 2.50 -8.56 5.69
C GLY A 32 2.49 -9.71 4.67
N GLU A 33 3.62 -9.97 4.02
CA GLU A 33 3.76 -11.02 2.99
C GLU A 33 3.51 -12.44 3.54
N GLU A 34 3.98 -12.72 4.77
CA GLU A 34 3.76 -13.98 5.50
C GLU A 34 2.27 -14.28 5.72
N GLU A 35 1.43 -13.26 5.67
CA GLU A 35 0.01 -13.31 6.03
C GLU A 35 -0.89 -13.75 4.87
N VAL A 36 -0.43 -13.59 3.63
CA VAL A 36 -1.19 -13.89 2.41
C VAL A 36 -1.27 -15.40 2.12
N LYS A 37 -0.30 -16.17 2.63
CA LYS A 37 -0.20 -17.63 2.46
C LYS A 37 -1.19 -18.42 3.32
N GLN A 38 -1.90 -17.76 4.23
CA GLN A 38 -2.93 -18.39 5.06
C GLN A 38 -4.30 -18.11 4.43
N GLU A 39 -5.05 -19.17 4.12
CA GLU A 39 -6.36 -19.12 3.44
C GLU A 39 -7.45 -18.32 4.21
N GLU A 40 -7.13 -17.75 5.37
CA GLU A 40 -7.99 -16.90 6.19
C GLU A 40 -7.79 -15.38 5.94
N GLN A 41 -7.57 -14.98 4.68
CA GLN A 41 -7.46 -13.56 4.26
C GLN A 41 -8.60 -12.65 4.77
N LYS A 42 -9.76 -13.21 5.13
CA LYS A 42 -10.95 -12.46 5.58
C LYS A 42 -10.97 -12.06 7.06
N LYS A 43 -10.03 -12.52 7.90
CA LYS A 43 -10.09 -12.28 9.37
C LYS A 43 -8.95 -11.46 9.94
N ARG A 44 -7.96 -11.07 9.14
CA ARG A 44 -6.75 -10.41 9.67
C ARG A 44 -6.87 -8.90 9.63
N SER A 45 -6.44 -8.25 10.71
CA SER A 45 -6.31 -6.80 10.76
C SER A 45 -5.12 -6.34 9.90
N PRO A 46 -5.24 -5.26 9.14
CA PRO A 46 -4.10 -4.69 8.41
C PRO A 46 -3.01 -4.23 9.39
N GLU A 47 -1.75 -4.40 8.98
CA GLU A 47 -0.59 -3.92 9.74
C GLU A 47 -0.50 -2.39 9.69
N TYR A 48 -0.83 -1.82 8.52
CA TYR A 48 -0.89 -0.37 8.32
C TYR A 48 -2.17 0.02 7.57
N THR A 49 -2.71 1.19 7.94
CA THR A 49 -3.86 1.79 7.27
C THR A 49 -3.56 3.25 6.93
N VAL A 50 -3.98 3.69 5.75
CA VAL A 50 -3.86 5.08 5.31
C VAL A 50 -5.16 5.54 4.69
N GLN A 51 -5.71 6.66 5.19
CA GLN A 51 -6.86 7.29 4.57
C GLN A 51 -6.43 8.02 3.29
N LEU A 52 -6.96 7.60 2.15
CA LEU A 52 -6.63 8.20 0.85
C LEU A 52 -7.41 9.48 0.57
N ARG A 53 -8.48 9.77 1.33
CA ARG A 53 -9.23 11.03 1.17
C ARG A 53 -8.33 12.21 1.51
N GLY A 54 -8.22 13.16 0.59
CA GLY A 54 -7.34 14.33 0.74
C GLY A 54 -5.86 14.06 0.44
N CYS A 55 -5.48 12.82 0.11
CA CYS A 55 -4.14 12.52 -0.36
C CYS A 55 -3.92 13.08 -1.77
N LYS A 56 -2.78 13.74 -1.99
CA LYS A 56 -2.30 14.02 -3.33
C LYS A 56 -1.44 12.86 -3.81
N VAL A 57 -1.91 12.16 -4.84
CA VAL A 57 -1.13 11.13 -5.54
C VAL A 57 -0.24 11.80 -6.56
N ARG A 58 1.07 11.55 -6.49
CA ARG A 58 2.04 11.96 -7.51
C ARG A 58 2.73 10.73 -8.05
N GLY A 59 2.80 10.61 -9.38
CA GLY A 59 3.74 9.70 -10.01
C GLY A 59 5.17 10.21 -9.81
N GLY A 60 6.11 9.30 -9.58
CA GLY A 60 7.54 9.62 -9.62
C GLY A 60 8.00 9.96 -11.04
N THR A 61 9.11 10.70 -11.15
CA THR A 61 9.78 11.01 -12.43
C THR A 61 10.81 9.96 -12.83
N ASP A 62 10.84 8.79 -12.20
CA ASP A 62 12.07 8.00 -12.15
C ASP A 62 12.13 6.93 -13.25
N THR A 63 12.61 7.32 -14.44
CA THR A 63 13.00 6.44 -15.56
C THR A 63 11.88 5.54 -16.12
N ASP A 64 12.04 4.99 -17.33
CA ASP A 64 11.05 4.12 -17.98
C ASP A 64 10.62 2.87 -17.16
N ARG A 65 11.26 2.60 -16.01
CA ARG A 65 11.06 1.38 -15.23
C ARG A 65 10.95 1.56 -13.71
N SER A 66 10.88 2.79 -13.17
CA SER A 66 10.60 2.97 -11.73
C SER A 66 9.20 3.53 -11.50
N TYR A 67 8.25 2.63 -11.25
CA TYR A 67 6.89 3.00 -10.89
C TYR A 67 6.82 3.36 -9.41
N ARG A 68 6.98 4.66 -9.10
CA ARG A 68 6.89 5.17 -7.72
C ARG A 68 5.64 6.01 -7.53
N ILE A 69 4.94 5.78 -6.42
CA ILE A 69 3.82 6.60 -5.98
C ILE A 69 4.18 7.18 -4.62
N SER A 70 3.91 8.47 -4.41
CA SER A 70 4.02 9.11 -3.10
C SER A 70 2.67 9.64 -2.65
N LEU A 71 2.32 9.35 -1.40
CA LEU A 71 1.14 9.86 -0.71
C LEU A 71 1.59 10.95 0.27
N SER A 72 0.87 12.06 0.27
CA SER A 72 1.06 13.15 1.23
C SER A 72 -0.31 13.57 1.73
N MET A 73 -0.49 13.58 3.05
CA MET A 73 -1.70 14.10 3.69
C MET A 73 -1.60 15.63 3.71
N LEU A 74 -2.63 16.31 3.20
CA LEU A 74 -2.79 17.75 3.41
C LEU A 74 -3.17 17.96 4.89
N GLY A 75 -2.20 18.08 5.79
CA GLY A 75 -2.52 18.18 7.22
C GLY A 75 -1.40 18.58 8.19
N ASP A 76 -0.15 18.18 7.94
CA ASP A 76 0.94 18.40 8.90
C ASP A 76 2.11 19.20 8.31
N GLN A 77 1.84 20.41 7.79
CA GLN A 77 2.89 21.40 7.49
C GLN A 77 2.64 22.71 8.20
#